data_AF-A0A2M8G9D0-F1
#
_entry.id   AF-A0A2M8G9D0-F1
#
_cell.length_a   1.000
_cell.length_b   1.000
_cell.length_c   1.000
_cell.angle_alpha   90.00
_cell.angle_beta   90.00
_cell.angle_gamma   90.00
#
_symmetry.space_group_name_H-M   'P 1'
#
loop_
_entity.id
_entity.type
_entity.pdbx_description
1 polymer ?
#
loop_
_entity_poly.entity_id
_entity_poly.type
_entity_poly.pdbx_seq_one_letter_code
_entity_poly.pdbx_strand_id
1 'polypeptide(L)'
;RIESNPSGFSAGCFFVNPGWEGLRNKEELIREFPELKQFADRPKISAGFLIESVGLKGKKIGGAMIAQEHANFIVNMGKAASKDVLALADLCRKKVKKKYGLELEVEKRLLGFD
;
A
#
# COMPACT_ATOMS: atom_id res chain seq x y z
N ARG A 1 13.88 9.39 17.52
CA ARG A 1 13.40 10.46 16.62
C ARG A 1 11.89 10.28 16.51
N ILE A 2 11.13 11.03 17.32
CA ILE A 2 9.67 11.02 17.29
C ILE A 2 9.27 12.01 16.21
N GLU A 3 9.07 11.54 14.98
CA GLU A 3 8.50 12.35 13.91
C GLU A 3 6.98 12.13 13.90
N SER A 4 6.29 13.15 14.42
CA SER A 4 4.89 13.53 14.21
C SER A 4 4.07 12.59 13.32
N ASN A 5 3.36 11.66 13.97
CA ASN A 5 2.31 10.86 13.34
C ASN A 5 1.02 11.70 13.37
N PRO A 6 0.48 12.16 12.23
CA PRO A 6 -0.72 12.99 12.23
C PRO A 6 -1.91 12.15 12.73
N SER A 7 -2.43 12.54 13.90
CA SER A 7 -3.79 12.31 14.40
C SER A 7 -4.52 11.04 13.90
N GLY A 8 -4.29 9.93 14.60
CA GLY A 8 -5.06 8.69 14.46
C GLY A 8 -4.13 7.51 14.25
N PHE A 9 -3.98 6.66 15.28
CA PHE A 9 -3.08 5.52 15.35
C PHE A 9 -2.92 4.79 13.99
N SER A 10 -1.88 5.17 13.24
CA SER A 10 -1.41 4.44 12.06
C SER A 10 -0.06 3.86 12.43
N ALA A 11 0.11 2.56 12.20
CA ALA A 11 1.33 1.84 12.52
C ALA A 11 2.41 1.98 11.43
N GLY A 12 2.34 3.06 10.62
CA GLY A 12 3.20 3.29 9.46
C GLY A 12 2.69 2.63 8.17
N CYS A 13 3.61 2.38 7.23
CA CYS A 13 3.31 1.68 5.98
C CYS A 13 2.76 0.28 6.25
N PHE A 14 1.64 -0.05 5.61
CA PHE A 14 1.04 -1.38 5.74
C PHE A 14 1.76 -2.41 4.86
N PHE A 15 2.21 -1.99 3.67
CA PHE A 15 2.91 -2.83 2.71
C PHE A 15 4.35 -2.39 2.50
N VAL A 16 5.22 -3.36 2.25
CA VAL A 16 6.57 -3.12 1.75
C VAL A 16 6.49 -2.60 0.31
N ASN A 17 7.36 -1.63 -0.02
CA ASN A 17 7.52 -1.17 -1.40
C ASN A 17 8.11 -2.30 -2.26
N PRO A 18 7.41 -2.79 -3.31
CA PRO A 18 7.92 -3.85 -4.17
C PRO A 18 9.17 -3.39 -4.91
N GLY A 19 10.20 -4.24 -4.95
CA GLY A 19 11.38 -4.05 -5.78
C GLY A 19 11.09 -4.36 -7.25
N TRP A 20 11.94 -3.89 -8.15
CA TRP A 20 11.90 -4.32 -9.55
C TRP A 20 12.36 -5.78 -9.73
N GLU A 21 13.26 -6.22 -8.85
CA GLU A 21 13.76 -7.59 -8.80
C GLU A 21 12.63 -8.55 -8.40
N GLY A 22 12.37 -9.56 -9.24
CA GLY A 22 11.25 -10.51 -9.06
C GLY A 22 9.95 -10.12 -9.78
N LEU A 23 9.92 -8.98 -10.47
CA LEU A 23 8.81 -8.59 -11.33
C LEU A 23 9.04 -9.03 -12.79
N ARG A 24 8.01 -8.86 -13.64
CA ARG A 24 8.18 -8.89 -15.11
C ARG A 24 9.28 -7.90 -15.53
N ASN A 25 9.76 -8.02 -16.77
CA ASN A 25 10.78 -7.10 -17.29
C ASN A 25 10.36 -5.62 -17.06
N LYS A 26 11.27 -4.83 -16.49
CA LYS A 26 11.01 -3.45 -16.07
C LYS A 26 10.63 -2.56 -17.26
N GLU A 27 11.34 -2.68 -18.37
CA GLU A 27 11.09 -1.89 -19.58
C GLU A 27 9.73 -2.21 -20.19
N GLU A 28 9.31 -3.48 -20.14
CA GLU A 28 7.97 -3.92 -20.55
C GLU A 28 6.88 -3.36 -19.63
N LEU A 29 7.07 -3.46 -18.31
CA LEU A 29 6.14 -2.90 -17.31
C LEU A 29 5.97 -1.38 -17.46
N ILE A 30 7.05 -0.65 -17.70
CA ILE A 30 6.98 0.81 -17.92
C ILE A 30 6.29 1.13 -19.25
N ARG A 31 6.44 0.29 -20.27
CA ARG A 31 5.73 0.47 -21.55
C ARG A 31 4.23 0.23 -21.41
N GLU A 32 3.85 -0.79 -20.65
CA GLU A 32 2.45 -1.13 -20.35
C GLU A 32 1.82 -0.12 -19.39
N PHE A 33 2.59 0.37 -18.40
CA PHE A 33 2.18 1.34 -17.39
C PHE A 33 3.16 2.52 -17.31
N PRO A 34 3.04 3.50 -18.23
CA PRO A 34 3.95 4.64 -18.30
C PRO A 34 4.05 5.46 -17.01
N GLU A 35 3.03 5.43 -16.16
CA GLU A 35 3.04 6.11 -14.86
C GLU A 35 4.11 5.56 -13.90
N LEU A 36 4.60 4.33 -14.11
CA LEU A 36 5.65 3.72 -13.31
C LEU A 36 7.04 4.28 -13.64
N LYS A 37 7.20 5.01 -14.76
CA LYS A 37 8.48 5.58 -15.20
C LYS A 37 9.11 6.50 -14.15
N GLN A 38 8.32 7.16 -13.31
CA GLN A 38 8.81 8.00 -12.22
C GLN A 38 9.63 7.24 -11.15
N PHE A 39 9.50 5.90 -11.10
CA PHE A 39 10.26 5.03 -10.21
C PHE A 39 11.40 4.30 -10.94
N ALA A 40 11.65 4.59 -12.23
CA ALA A 40 12.63 3.89 -13.03
C ALA A 40 14.04 3.98 -12.42
N ASP A 41 14.42 5.12 -11.88
CA ASP A 41 15.75 5.30 -11.28
C ASP A 41 15.80 4.92 -9.78
N ARG A 42 14.75 4.28 -9.28
CA ARG A 42 14.64 3.82 -7.90
C ARG A 42 14.66 2.30 -7.83
N PRO A 43 15.20 1.70 -6.77
CA PRO A 43 15.21 0.24 -6.63
C PRO A 43 13.81 -0.36 -6.38
N LYS A 44 12.85 0.46 -5.94
CA LYS A 44 11.51 0.04 -5.51
C LYS A 44 10.42 1.01 -5.99
N ILE A 45 9.23 0.47 -6.22
CA ILE A 45 8.02 1.21 -6.54
C ILE A 45 7.26 1.52 -5.25
N SER A 46 6.68 2.72 -5.12
CA SER A 46 5.88 3.07 -3.95
C SER A 46 4.58 2.25 -3.89
N ALA A 47 4.39 1.46 -2.82
CA ALA A 47 3.14 0.74 -2.61
C ALA A 47 1.95 1.71 -2.45
N GLY A 48 2.17 2.86 -1.81
CA GLY A 48 1.16 3.92 -1.70
C GLY A 48 0.72 4.44 -3.08
N PHE A 49 1.67 4.65 -3.99
CA PHE A 49 1.36 5.05 -5.36
C PHE A 49 0.53 3.98 -6.08
N LEU A 50 0.92 2.70 -5.97
CA LEU A 50 0.19 1.58 -6.59
C LEU A 50 -1.24 1.46 -6.06
N ILE A 51 -1.46 1.70 -4.76
CA ILE A 51 -2.79 1.67 -4.14
C ILE A 51 -3.62 2.88 -4.56
N GLU A 52 -3.01 4.06 -4.63
CA GLU A 52 -3.68 5.28 -5.09
C GLU A 52 -4.12 5.16 -6.56
N SER A 53 -3.26 4.62 -7.42
CA SER A 53 -3.52 4.48 -8.86
C SER A 53 -4.60 3.46 -9.22
N VAL A 54 -5.03 2.63 -8.26
CA VAL A 54 -6.21 1.74 -8.37
C VAL A 54 -7.45 2.32 -7.67
N GLY A 55 -7.40 3.59 -7.25
CA GLY A 55 -8.55 4.34 -6.74
C GLY A 55 -8.97 3.97 -5.32
N LEU A 56 -8.04 3.49 -4.49
CA LEU A 56 -8.36 3.01 -3.14
C LEU A 56 -8.07 4.04 -2.02
N LYS A 57 -7.46 5.18 -2.34
CA LYS A 57 -7.27 6.27 -1.38
C LYS A 57 -8.60 6.73 -0.79
N GLY A 58 -8.69 6.82 0.54
CA GLY A 58 -9.94 7.14 1.24
C GLY A 58 -10.97 6.01 1.29
N LYS A 59 -10.70 4.83 0.73
CA LYS A 59 -11.64 3.70 0.77
C LYS A 59 -11.84 3.24 2.22
N LYS A 60 -13.10 3.00 2.58
CA LYS A 60 -13.53 2.55 3.90
C LYS A 60 -14.12 1.15 3.83
N ILE A 61 -13.85 0.33 4.84
CA ILE A 61 -14.54 -0.93 5.14
C ILE A 61 -14.68 -0.99 6.67
N GLY A 62 -15.91 -1.17 7.17
CA GLY A 62 -16.18 -1.17 8.60
C GLY A 62 -15.63 0.08 9.29
N GLY A 63 -14.87 -0.12 10.37
CA GLY A 63 -14.21 0.97 11.09
C GLY A 63 -12.82 1.36 10.56
N ALA A 64 -12.32 0.75 9.48
CA ALA A 64 -11.00 1.03 8.91
C ALA A 64 -11.08 1.86 7.61
N MET A 65 -10.02 2.62 7.32
CA MET A 65 -9.91 3.44 6.11
C MET A 65 -8.48 3.45 5.57
N ILE A 66 -8.31 3.50 4.25
CA ILE A 66 -7.03 3.86 3.61
C ILE A 66 -6.86 5.38 3.71
N ALA A 67 -5.77 5.84 4.32
CA ALA A 67 -5.58 7.26 4.64
C ALA A 67 -5.60 8.15 3.38
N GLN A 68 -6.21 9.33 3.51
CA GLN A 68 -6.29 10.33 2.44
C GLN A 68 -4.95 11.02 2.19
N GLU A 69 -4.04 11.03 3.16
CA GLU A 69 -2.73 11.68 2.98
C GLU A 69 -1.69 10.70 2.44
N HIS A 70 -1.79 9.42 2.79
CA HIS A 70 -0.84 8.40 2.37
C HIS A 70 -1.52 7.04 2.15
N ALA A 71 -1.70 6.64 0.89
CA ALA A 71 -2.49 5.46 0.53
C ALA A 71 -1.87 4.10 0.95
N ASN A 72 -0.64 4.08 1.49
CA ASN A 72 -0.08 2.89 2.13
C ASN A 72 -0.43 2.78 3.63
N PHE A 73 -1.18 3.74 4.19
CA PHE A 73 -1.56 3.72 5.61
C PHE A 73 -3.01 3.28 5.74
N ILE A 74 -3.27 2.31 6.61
CA ILE A 74 -4.62 1.95 7.04
C ILE A 74 -4.82 2.54 8.43
N VAL A 75 -5.83 3.40 8.57
CA VAL A 75 -6.14 4.11 9.81
C VAL A 75 -7.41 3.55 10.43
N ASN A 76 -7.42 3.48 11.76
CA ASN A 76 -8.59 3.14 12.54
C ASN A 76 -9.45 4.40 12.73
N MET A 77 -10.72 4.35 12.30
CA MET A 77 -11.69 5.43 12.45
C MET A 77 -12.45 5.40 13.79
N GLY A 78 -11.94 4.64 14.77
CA GLY A 78 -12.41 4.58 16.17
C GLY A 78 -12.95 3.22 16.60
N LYS A 79 -13.46 2.39 15.68
CA LYS A 79 -14.02 1.05 15.96
C LYS A 79 -13.63 0.00 14.90
N ALA A 80 -12.47 0.15 14.25
CA ALA A 80 -11.99 -0.85 13.30
C ALA A 80 -11.81 -2.20 14.00
N ALA A 81 -12.46 -3.23 13.47
CA ALA A 81 -12.13 -4.61 13.83
C ALA A 81 -10.95 -5.09 12.98
N SER A 82 -10.19 -6.09 13.45
CA SER A 82 -9.08 -6.65 12.67
C SER A 82 -9.53 -7.15 11.29
N LYS A 83 -10.76 -7.69 11.18
CA LYS A 83 -11.36 -8.10 9.91
C LYS A 83 -11.53 -6.94 8.91
N ASP A 84 -11.74 -5.71 9.39
CA ASP A 84 -11.91 -4.53 8.55
C ASP A 84 -10.58 -4.12 7.91
N VAL A 85 -9.52 -4.14 8.73
CA VAL A 85 -8.13 -3.89 8.29
C VAL A 85 -7.69 -4.95 7.28
N LEU A 86 -7.91 -6.23 7.59
CA LEU A 86 -7.60 -7.34 6.69
C LEU A 86 -8.38 -7.26 5.38
N ALA A 87 -9.67 -6.88 5.43
CA ALA A 87 -10.47 -6.71 4.22
C ALA A 87 -9.95 -5.59 3.32
N LEU A 88 -9.49 -4.46 3.89
CA LEU A 88 -8.83 -3.40 3.12
C LEU A 88 -7.50 -3.87 2.54
N ALA A 89 -6.69 -4.58 3.33
CA ALA A 89 -5.41 -5.09 2.88
C ALA A 89 -5.57 -6.06 1.68
N ASP A 90 -6.52 -6.99 1.79
CA ASP A 90 -6.87 -7.90 0.71
C ASP A 90 -7.40 -7.19 -0.53
N LEU A 91 -8.19 -6.12 -0.35
CA LEU A 91 -8.68 -5.31 -1.46
C LEU A 91 -7.52 -4.62 -2.19
N CYS A 92 -6.55 -4.04 -1.46
CA CYS A 92 -5.34 -3.45 -2.02
C CYS A 92 -4.57 -4.48 -2.86
N ARG A 93 -4.26 -5.63 -2.28
CA ARG A 93 -3.55 -6.72 -2.97
C ARG A 93 -4.26 -7.15 -4.24
N LYS A 94 -5.57 -7.42 -4.16
CA LYS A 94 -6.37 -7.85 -5.33
C LYS A 94 -6.39 -6.81 -6.44
N LYS A 95 -6.55 -5.53 -6.11
CA LYS A 95 -6.64 -4.45 -7.11
C LYS A 95 -5.29 -4.16 -7.75
N VAL A 96 -4.21 -4.11 -6.97
CA VAL A 96 -2.86 -3.90 -7.48
C VAL A 96 -2.41 -5.10 -8.33
N LYS A 97 -2.65 -6.33 -7.87
CA LYS A 97 -2.37 -7.54 -8.67
C LYS A 97 -3.16 -7.57 -9.97
N LYS A 98 -4.45 -7.20 -9.93
CA LYS A 98 -5.28 -7.17 -11.14
C LYS A 98 -4.80 -6.14 -12.15
N LYS A 99 -4.36 -4.95 -11.70
CA LYS A 99 -3.92 -3.87 -12.60
C LYS A 99 -2.50 -4.11 -13.11
N TYR A 100 -1.56 -4.37 -12.22
CA TYR A 100 -0.12 -4.36 -12.53
C TYR A 100 0.51 -5.76 -12.57
N GLY A 101 -0.21 -6.81 -12.17
CA GLY A 101 0.38 -8.14 -11.96
C GLY A 101 1.28 -8.22 -10.72
N LEU A 102 1.30 -7.19 -9.87
CA LEU A 102 2.18 -7.08 -8.71
C LEU A 102 1.49 -7.55 -7.43
N GLU A 103 2.19 -8.35 -6.64
CA GLU A 103 1.74 -8.77 -5.31
C GLU A 103 2.28 -7.79 -4.25
N LEU A 104 1.42 -7.29 -3.36
CA LEU A 104 1.85 -6.46 -2.23
C LEU A 104 2.09 -7.34 -1.00
N GLU A 105 3.25 -7.18 -0.38
CA GLU A 105 3.63 -7.90 0.85
C GLU A 105 3.43 -7.00 2.08
N VAL A 106 2.86 -7.55 3.15
CA VAL A 106 2.66 -6.83 4.42
C VAL A 106 4.00 -6.53 5.09
N GLU A 107 4.16 -5.34 5.66
CA GLU A 107 5.38 -4.98 6.38
C GLU A 107 5.50 -5.78 7.69
N LYS A 108 6.57 -6.58 7.79
CA LYS A 108 6.82 -7.48 8.93
C LYS A 108 6.93 -6.77 10.29
N ARG A 109 7.25 -5.47 10.31
CA ARG A 109 7.29 -4.68 11.56
C ARG A 109 5.92 -4.53 12.24
N LEU A 110 4.82 -4.75 11.52
CA LEU A 110 3.47 -4.76 12.09
C LEU A 110 3.18 -6.02 12.93
N LEU A 111 4.03 -7.05 12.84
CA LEU A 111 3.91 -8.30 13.60
C LEU A 111 4.76 -8.31 14.87
N GLY A 112 5.33 -7.17 15.28
CA GLY A 112 6.08 -7.02 16.52
C GLY A 112 5.16 -6.95 17.74
N PHE A 113 4.54 -8.07 18.08
CA PHE A 113 4.17 -8.37 19.47
C PHE A 113 5.15 -9.44 19.95
N ASP A 114 6.25 -9.00 20.56
CA ASP A 114 6.93 -9.75 21.61
C ASP A 114 6.67 -9.01 22.93
#